data_AF-U5HG45-F1
#
_entry.id   AF-U5HG45-F1
#
_cell.length_a   1.000
_cell.length_b   1.000
_cell.length_c   1.000
_cell.angle_alpha   90.00
_cell.angle_beta   90.00
_cell.angle_gamma   90.00
#
_symmetry.space_group_name_H-M   'P 1'
#
loop_
_entity.id
_entity.type
_entity.pdbx_description
1 polymer ?
#
loop_
_entity_poly.entity_id
_entity_poly.type
_entity_poly.pdbx_seq_one_letter_code
_entity_poly.pdbx_strand_id
1 'polypeptide(L)'
;MSRCPDAELCESVFDRVLDKVGPLVDIKLLYIGELDTKDGKVTCKHGPSECTGNIQQLCAEKHWKVVNGSGNPWATWWNFVQCQNYNGLSRIGTDRLAQTCASVVGKRWSGNVEHCAISSEGRQLLRDSVQVTKTLQLVKSCSIVIDGKLVCVRDGRWIDCDEGHEVGDFVNLVNKAWKRLNEREESSDSALEDRF
;
A
#
# COMPACT_ATOMS: atom_id res chain seq x y z
N MET A 1 5.22 2.02 -6.74
CA MET A 1 5.25 1.71 -8.19
C MET A 1 5.33 0.19 -8.32
N SER A 2 4.32 -0.48 -8.87
CA SER A 2 4.20 -1.95 -8.79
C SER A 2 5.30 -2.73 -9.53
N ARG A 3 6.03 -2.13 -10.47
CA ARG A 3 7.13 -2.78 -11.19
C ARG A 3 8.51 -2.31 -10.75
N CYS A 4 8.61 -1.58 -9.65
CA CYS A 4 9.87 -1.05 -9.16
C CYS A 4 10.60 -2.05 -8.25
N PRO A 5 11.86 -2.41 -8.52
CA PRO A 5 12.62 -3.35 -7.67
C PRO A 5 12.80 -2.88 -6.22
N ASP A 6 12.95 -1.57 -6.00
CA ASP A 6 13.05 -1.03 -4.64
C ASP A 6 11.71 -1.09 -3.89
N ALA A 7 10.58 -1.02 -4.61
CA ALA A 7 9.26 -1.23 -4.03
C ALA A 7 9.06 -2.67 -3.57
N GLU A 8 9.39 -3.64 -4.43
CA GLU A 8 9.33 -5.07 -4.10
C GLU A 8 10.15 -5.40 -2.84
N LEU A 9 11.36 -4.83 -2.70
CA LEU A 9 12.18 -5.05 -1.51
C LEU A 9 11.54 -4.44 -0.26
N CYS A 10 11.03 -3.20 -0.32
CA CYS A 10 10.31 -2.61 0.79
C CYS A 10 9.07 -3.42 1.17
N GLU A 11 8.30 -3.88 0.19
CA GLU A 11 7.12 -4.70 0.39
C GLU A 11 7.48 -6.05 1.04
N SER A 12 8.61 -6.66 0.70
CA SER A 12 9.12 -7.87 1.38
C SER A 12 9.59 -7.61 2.82
N VAL A 13 10.17 -6.44 3.10
CA VAL A 13 10.48 -6.04 4.48
C VAL A 13 9.20 -5.83 5.28
N PHE A 14 8.23 -5.11 4.70
CA PHE A 14 6.97 -4.80 5.36
C PHE A 14 6.09 -6.02 5.58
N ASP A 15 6.17 -7.04 4.72
CA ASP A 15 5.52 -8.33 4.96
C ASP A 15 5.89 -8.90 6.34
N ARG A 16 7.20 -8.91 6.65
CA ARG A 16 7.73 -9.37 7.95
C ARG A 16 7.46 -8.40 9.10
N VAL A 17 7.30 -7.11 8.83
CA VAL A 17 6.88 -6.12 9.84
C VAL A 17 5.42 -6.37 10.22
N LEU A 18 4.55 -6.59 9.24
CA LEU A 18 3.13 -6.84 9.44
C LEU A 18 2.85 -8.14 10.20
N ASP A 19 3.71 -9.15 10.11
CA ASP A 19 3.66 -10.33 10.99
C ASP A 19 3.75 -9.99 12.48
N LYS A 20 4.37 -8.85 12.82
CA LYS A 20 4.59 -8.42 14.22
C LYS A 20 3.59 -7.38 14.69
N VAL A 21 3.24 -6.44 13.82
CA VAL A 21 2.41 -5.26 14.18
C VAL A 21 1.15 -5.11 13.34
N GLY A 22 0.79 -6.13 12.56
CA GLY A 22 -0.37 -6.16 11.67
C GLY A 22 -1.70 -5.71 12.28
N PRO A 23 -2.04 -6.09 13.53
CA PRO A 23 -3.26 -5.63 14.21
C PRO A 23 -3.24 -4.14 14.60
N LEU A 24 -2.07 -3.49 14.59
CA LEU A 24 -1.88 -2.11 15.02
C LEU A 24 -1.94 -1.10 13.86
N VAL A 25 -2.09 -1.56 12.61
CA VAL A 25 -1.91 -0.72 11.42
C VAL A 25 -3.11 -0.72 10.48
N ASP A 26 -3.39 0.44 9.89
CA ASP A 26 -4.09 0.57 8.61
C ASP A 26 -3.05 0.80 7.51
N ILE A 27 -2.58 -0.28 6.89
CA ILE A 27 -1.60 -0.19 5.80
C ILE A 27 -2.29 0.22 4.49
N LYS A 28 -1.61 1.09 3.74
CA LYS A 28 -1.99 1.55 2.39
C LYS A 28 -0.81 1.37 1.45
N LEU A 29 -1.07 0.98 0.21
CA LEU A 29 -0.11 1.12 -0.89
C LEU A 29 -0.48 2.31 -1.77
N LEU A 30 0.46 3.23 -1.93
CA LEU A 30 0.30 4.40 -2.77
C LEU A 30 1.26 4.33 -3.97
N TYR A 31 0.79 4.76 -5.14
CA TYR A 31 1.52 4.65 -6.38
C TYR A 31 1.94 6.01 -6.91
N ILE A 32 3.23 6.12 -7.20
CA ILE A 32 3.82 7.28 -7.87
C ILE A 32 3.61 7.15 -9.38
N GLY A 33 3.29 8.27 -10.02
CA GLY A 33 3.12 8.40 -11.47
C GLY A 33 2.99 9.88 -11.85
N GLU A 34 2.93 10.14 -13.15
CA GLU A 34 2.70 11.49 -13.66
C GLU A 34 1.26 11.66 -14.11
N LEU A 35 0.65 12.79 -13.74
CA LEU A 35 -0.69 13.17 -14.16
C LEU A 35 -0.60 14.07 -15.39
N ASP A 36 -1.26 13.67 -16.47
CA ASP A 36 -1.48 14.53 -17.62
C ASP A 36 -2.41 15.70 -17.22
N THR A 37 -1.99 16.92 -17.57
CA THR A 37 -2.69 18.14 -17.15
C THR A 37 -3.99 18.40 -17.90
N LYS A 38 -4.26 17.70 -19.00
CA LYS A 38 -5.45 17.89 -19.84
C LYS A 38 -6.57 16.91 -19.50
N ASP A 39 -6.24 15.63 -19.36
CA ASP A 39 -7.24 14.56 -19.18
C ASP A 39 -7.08 13.77 -17.86
N GLY A 40 -6.09 14.12 -17.04
CA GLY A 40 -5.79 13.45 -15.79
C GLY A 40 -5.27 12.03 -15.96
N LYS A 41 -4.90 11.60 -17.18
CA LYS A 41 -4.36 10.26 -17.41
C LYS A 41 -3.05 10.08 -16.66
N VAL A 42 -2.90 8.92 -16.01
CA VAL A 42 -1.67 8.57 -15.30
C VAL A 42 -0.68 7.92 -16.25
N THR A 43 0.56 8.40 -16.24
CA THR A 43 1.72 7.77 -16.88
C THR A 43 2.63 7.18 -15.81
N CYS A 44 2.97 5.90 -15.95
CA CYS A 44 3.81 5.17 -15.00
C CYS A 44 5.23 4.98 -15.55
N LYS A 45 6.22 4.97 -14.65
CA LYS A 45 7.65 5.00 -15.01
C LYS A 45 8.08 3.73 -15.76
N HIS A 46 7.55 2.57 -15.39
CA HIS A 46 7.89 1.29 -16.01
C HIS A 46 6.89 0.89 -17.11
N GLY A 47 6.25 1.88 -17.73
CA GLY A 47 5.36 1.72 -18.87
C GLY A 47 3.91 1.38 -18.53
N PRO A 48 3.04 1.22 -19.55
CA PRO A 48 1.60 1.07 -19.35
C PRO A 48 1.20 -0.13 -18.47
N SER A 49 1.95 -1.24 -18.57
CA SER A 49 1.68 -2.44 -17.79
C SER A 49 1.90 -2.23 -16.29
N GLU A 50 2.77 -1.30 -15.88
CA GLU A 50 2.86 -0.88 -14.47
C GLU A 50 1.58 -0.17 -14.03
N CYS A 51 1.01 0.72 -14.85
CA CYS A 51 -0.26 1.37 -14.52
C CYS A 51 -1.37 0.34 -14.38
N THR A 52 -1.45 -0.64 -15.28
CA THR A 52 -2.41 -1.76 -15.14
C THR A 52 -2.18 -2.53 -13.85
N GLY A 53 -0.93 -2.83 -13.49
CA GLY A 53 -0.59 -3.49 -12.23
C GLY A 53 -0.99 -2.70 -10.99
N ASN A 54 -0.69 -1.39 -10.96
CA ASN A 54 -1.10 -0.50 -9.87
C ASN A 54 -2.63 -0.50 -9.72
N ILE A 55 -3.36 -0.42 -10.84
CA ILE A 55 -4.84 -0.47 -10.85
C ILE A 55 -5.34 -1.81 -10.29
N GLN A 56 -4.76 -2.94 -10.72
CA GLN A 56 -5.15 -4.26 -10.22
C GLN A 56 -4.97 -4.36 -8.70
N GLN A 57 -3.83 -3.88 -8.17
CA GLN A 57 -3.53 -3.89 -6.74
C GLN A 57 -4.49 -2.98 -5.95
N LEU A 58 -4.78 -1.77 -6.44
CA LEU A 58 -5.76 -0.84 -5.83
C LEU A 58 -7.19 -1.40 -5.85
N CYS A 59 -7.60 -2.07 -6.93
CA CYS A 59 -8.91 -2.69 -7.01
C CYS A 59 -9.02 -3.91 -6.06
N ALA A 60 -7.97 -4.71 -5.94
CA ALA A 60 -7.88 -5.78 -4.95
C ALA A 60 -7.99 -5.21 -3.53
N GLU A 61 -7.26 -4.14 -3.23
CA GLU A 61 -7.35 -3.43 -1.95
C GLU A 61 -8.79 -2.99 -1.64
N LYS A 62 -9.44 -2.32 -2.59
CA LYS A 62 -10.81 -1.81 -2.40
C LYS A 62 -11.83 -2.92 -2.17
N HIS A 63 -11.77 -3.99 -2.96
CA HIS A 63 -12.83 -5.00 -3.02
C HIS A 63 -12.59 -6.23 -2.15
N TRP A 64 -11.36 -6.44 -1.66
CA TRP A 64 -11.03 -7.59 -0.81
C TRP A 64 -10.59 -7.22 0.61
N LYS A 65 -10.74 -5.96 1.02
CA LYS A 65 -10.63 -5.58 2.43
C LYS A 65 -11.68 -6.30 3.27
N VAL A 66 -11.23 -6.92 4.37
CA VAL A 66 -12.12 -7.58 5.33
C VAL A 66 -12.68 -6.50 6.28
N VAL A 67 -14.00 -6.35 6.32
CA VAL A 67 -14.68 -5.31 7.11
C VAL A 67 -15.38 -5.85 8.37
N ASN A 68 -15.49 -7.17 8.55
CA ASN A 68 -16.32 -7.78 9.60
C ASN A 68 -15.53 -8.45 10.73
N GLY A 69 -14.33 -7.95 11.06
CA GLY A 69 -13.62 -8.27 12.31
C GLY A 69 -13.00 -9.67 12.48
N SER A 70 -13.07 -10.56 11.48
CA SER A 70 -12.54 -11.92 11.56
C SER A 70 -11.07 -12.08 11.11
N GLY A 71 -10.37 -10.98 10.84
CA GLY A 71 -8.95 -10.99 10.47
C GLY A 71 -8.41 -9.59 10.14
N ASN A 72 -7.11 -9.51 9.86
CA ASN A 72 -6.47 -8.27 9.44
C ASN A 72 -7.14 -7.73 8.16
N PRO A 73 -7.68 -6.49 8.15
CA PRO A 73 -8.39 -5.93 6.99
C PRO A 73 -7.56 -5.94 5.70
N TRP A 74 -6.24 -5.94 5.84
CA TRP A 74 -5.30 -5.82 4.73
C TRP A 74 -4.77 -7.15 4.17
N ALA A 75 -4.86 -8.26 4.93
CA ALA A 75 -4.10 -9.48 4.63
C ALA A 75 -4.40 -10.07 3.24
N THR A 76 -5.67 -10.07 2.82
CA THR A 76 -6.05 -10.70 1.54
C THR A 76 -5.45 -9.97 0.34
N TRP A 77 -5.60 -8.64 0.27
CA TRP A 77 -5.08 -7.88 -0.87
C TRP A 77 -3.57 -7.69 -0.78
N TRP A 78 -2.99 -7.63 0.42
CA TRP A 78 -1.55 -7.59 0.60
C TRP A 78 -0.89 -8.87 0.07
N ASN A 79 -1.43 -10.04 0.43
CA ASN A 79 -0.92 -11.32 -0.08
C ASN A 79 -1.07 -11.47 -1.60
N PHE A 80 -2.04 -10.76 -2.21
CA PHE A 80 -2.15 -10.67 -3.65
C PHE A 80 -0.98 -9.89 -4.26
N VAL A 81 -0.58 -8.77 -3.64
CA VAL A 81 0.62 -8.00 -4.02
C VAL A 81 1.89 -8.85 -3.86
N GLN A 82 2.06 -9.52 -2.71
CA GLN A 82 3.21 -10.39 -2.47
C GLN A 82 3.32 -11.52 -3.50
N CYS A 83 2.18 -12.15 -3.86
CA CYS A 83 2.16 -13.14 -4.93
C CYS A 83 2.59 -12.56 -6.29
N GLN A 84 2.16 -11.33 -6.61
CA GLN A 84 2.54 -10.68 -7.86
C GLN A 84 4.04 -10.40 -7.92
N ASN A 85 4.63 -9.91 -6.83
CA ASN A 85 6.07 -9.68 -6.70
C ASN A 85 6.86 -10.97 -6.89
N TYR A 86 6.50 -12.03 -6.14
CA TYR A 86 7.15 -13.34 -6.23
C TYR A 86 7.16 -13.91 -7.66
N ASN A 87 6.12 -13.63 -8.44
CA ASN A 87 5.97 -14.13 -9.81
C ASN A 87 6.73 -13.31 -10.87
N GLY A 88 7.43 -12.25 -10.47
CA GLY A 88 8.30 -11.42 -11.31
C GLY A 88 7.65 -10.13 -11.80
N LEU A 89 8.33 -9.01 -11.54
CA LEU A 89 7.88 -7.65 -11.86
C LEU A 89 7.47 -7.44 -13.32
N SER A 90 8.11 -8.14 -14.26
CA SER A 90 7.80 -8.04 -15.69
C SER A 90 6.40 -8.54 -16.07
N ARG A 91 5.77 -9.36 -15.22
CA ARG A 91 4.44 -9.96 -15.44
C ARG A 91 3.31 -9.18 -14.76
N ILE A 92 3.63 -8.24 -13.87
CA ILE A 92 2.66 -7.39 -13.16
C ILE A 92 1.83 -6.57 -14.15
N GLY A 93 0.51 -6.56 -14.01
CA GLY A 93 -0.40 -5.92 -14.96
C GLY A 93 -0.93 -6.84 -16.06
N THR A 94 -0.58 -8.13 -16.06
CA THR A 94 -1.20 -9.13 -16.95
C THR A 94 -2.40 -9.79 -16.28
N ASP A 95 -3.46 -10.08 -17.04
CA ASP A 95 -4.66 -10.74 -16.50
C ASP A 95 -4.36 -12.14 -15.96
N ARG A 96 -3.49 -12.89 -16.64
CA ARG A 96 -3.07 -14.23 -16.19
C ARG A 96 -2.44 -14.18 -14.80
N LEU A 97 -1.59 -13.20 -14.52
CA LEU A 97 -0.97 -13.08 -13.20
C LEU A 97 -2.01 -12.66 -12.15
N ALA A 98 -2.89 -11.72 -12.47
CA ALA A 98 -3.97 -11.31 -11.56
C ALA A 98 -4.90 -12.49 -11.21
N GLN A 99 -5.30 -13.30 -12.19
CA GLN A 99 -6.07 -14.53 -11.97
C GLN A 99 -5.33 -15.54 -11.09
N THR A 100 -4.04 -15.76 -11.37
CA THR A 100 -3.20 -16.69 -10.60
C THR A 100 -3.11 -16.26 -9.14
N CYS A 101 -2.78 -14.99 -8.89
CA CYS A 101 -2.62 -14.48 -7.52
C CYS A 101 -3.94 -14.30 -6.78
N ALA A 102 -5.05 -14.03 -7.48
CA ALA A 102 -6.38 -14.08 -6.86
C ALA A 102 -6.66 -15.47 -6.28
N SER A 103 -6.36 -16.53 -7.04
CA SER A 103 -6.55 -17.92 -6.60
C SER A 103 -5.72 -18.24 -5.34
N VAL A 104 -4.46 -17.79 -5.29
CA VAL A 104 -3.56 -17.98 -4.13
C VAL A 104 -4.17 -17.40 -2.85
N VAL A 105 -4.88 -16.28 -2.94
CA VAL A 105 -5.52 -15.63 -1.77
C VAL A 105 -6.98 -16.06 -1.56
N GLY A 106 -7.40 -17.17 -2.16
CA GLY A 106 -8.76 -17.70 -2.02
C GLY A 106 -9.84 -16.83 -2.66
N LYS A 107 -9.48 -16.00 -3.64
CA LYS A 107 -10.39 -15.14 -4.41
C LYS A 107 -10.47 -15.59 -5.86
N ARG A 108 -11.45 -15.06 -6.57
CA ARG A 108 -11.54 -15.14 -8.03
C ARG A 108 -11.33 -13.75 -8.60
N TRP A 109 -10.52 -13.66 -9.66
CA TRP A 109 -10.37 -12.42 -10.42
C TRP A 109 -11.57 -12.24 -11.34
N SER A 110 -12.70 -11.83 -10.76
CA SER A 110 -13.98 -11.70 -11.46
C SER A 110 -14.94 -10.78 -10.71
N GLY A 111 -15.96 -10.26 -11.39
CA GLY A 111 -16.99 -9.43 -10.76
C GLY A 111 -16.46 -8.03 -10.43
N ASN A 112 -16.70 -7.53 -9.21
CA ASN A 112 -16.37 -6.14 -8.86
C ASN A 112 -14.88 -5.80 -9.01
N VAL A 113 -13.98 -6.71 -8.63
CA VAL A 113 -12.52 -6.47 -8.72
C VAL A 113 -12.05 -6.38 -10.18
N GLU A 114 -12.55 -7.26 -11.05
CA GLU A 114 -12.24 -7.26 -12.48
C GLU A 114 -12.85 -6.05 -13.17
N HIS A 115 -14.12 -5.75 -12.88
CA HIS A 115 -14.81 -4.58 -13.40
C HIS A 115 -14.10 -3.28 -12.99
N CYS A 116 -13.68 -3.17 -11.72
CA CYS A 116 -12.88 -2.06 -11.23
C CYS A 116 -11.59 -1.91 -12.07
N ALA A 117 -10.88 -3.01 -12.32
CA ALA A 117 -9.58 -2.98 -12.98
C ALA A 117 -9.64 -2.51 -14.45
N ILE A 118 -10.76 -2.70 -15.14
CA ILE A 118 -10.92 -2.32 -16.56
C ILE A 118 -11.73 -1.02 -16.77
N SER A 119 -12.44 -0.56 -15.73
CA SER A 119 -13.35 0.59 -15.83
C SER A 119 -12.70 1.92 -15.39
N SER A 120 -13.50 2.99 -15.41
CA SER A 120 -13.11 4.30 -14.91
C SER A 120 -12.86 4.30 -13.40
N GLU A 121 -13.43 3.35 -12.66
CA GLU A 121 -13.22 3.21 -11.22
C GLU A 121 -11.74 2.98 -10.91
N GLY A 122 -11.11 1.96 -11.50
CA GLY A 122 -9.70 1.67 -11.28
C GLY A 122 -8.78 2.79 -11.75
N ARG A 123 -9.12 3.44 -12.87
CA ARG A 123 -8.40 4.63 -13.35
C ARG A 123 -8.49 5.78 -12.36
N GLN A 124 -9.64 5.98 -11.72
CA GLN A 124 -9.81 7.00 -10.69
C GLN A 124 -9.02 6.66 -9.43
N LEU A 125 -9.04 5.39 -8.97
CA LEU A 125 -8.23 4.97 -7.83
C LEU A 125 -6.74 5.25 -8.06
N LEU A 126 -6.23 4.99 -9.27
CA LEU A 126 -4.84 5.28 -9.60
C LEU A 126 -4.57 6.79 -9.62
N ARG A 127 -5.47 7.62 -10.18
CA ARG A 127 -5.35 9.08 -10.14
C ARG A 127 -5.29 9.61 -8.71
N ASP A 128 -6.21 9.16 -7.85
CA ASP A 128 -6.29 9.58 -6.46
C ASP A 128 -5.04 9.17 -5.70
N SER A 129 -4.57 7.94 -5.91
CA SER A 129 -3.31 7.44 -5.34
C SER A 129 -2.11 8.31 -5.73
N VAL A 130 -1.98 8.64 -7.02
CA VAL A 130 -0.91 9.53 -7.51
C VAL A 130 -1.03 10.93 -6.91
N GLN A 131 -2.24 11.49 -6.84
CA GLN A 131 -2.47 12.80 -6.25
C GLN A 131 -2.03 12.84 -4.78
N VAL A 132 -2.31 11.79 -4.00
CA VAL A 132 -1.84 11.68 -2.61
C VAL A 132 -0.31 11.68 -2.56
N THR A 133 0.37 10.88 -3.40
CA THR A 133 1.85 10.87 -3.43
C THR A 133 2.43 12.23 -3.81
N LYS A 134 1.80 12.98 -4.73
CA LYS A 134 2.22 14.34 -5.10
C LYS A 134 2.03 15.33 -3.95
N THR A 135 0.90 15.27 -3.23
CA THR A 135 0.66 16.11 -2.04
C THR A 135 1.68 15.84 -0.94
N LEU A 136 2.06 14.57 -0.75
CA LEU A 136 3.11 14.15 0.20
C LEU A 136 4.53 14.34 -0.33
N GLN A 137 4.70 14.88 -1.55
CA GLN A 137 6.00 15.10 -2.20
C GLN A 137 6.86 13.82 -2.31
N LEU A 138 6.22 12.66 -2.43
CA LEU A 138 6.91 11.37 -2.56
C LEU A 138 7.33 11.15 -4.01
N VAL A 139 8.64 11.16 -4.26
CA VAL A 139 9.21 11.06 -5.62
C VAL A 139 9.98 9.76 -5.86
N LYS A 140 10.23 8.97 -4.81
CA LYS A 140 10.97 7.70 -4.90
C LYS A 140 10.05 6.54 -4.53
N SER A 141 10.12 5.48 -5.33
CA SER A 141 9.55 4.18 -4.95
C SER A 141 10.76 3.32 -4.62
N CYS A 142 10.98 2.91 -3.38
CA CYS A 142 10.04 2.97 -2.25
C CYS A 142 10.26 4.19 -1.32
N SER A 143 9.17 4.75 -0.82
CA SER A 143 9.14 5.69 0.31
C SER A 143 8.21 5.14 1.38
N ILE A 144 8.69 5.04 2.62
CA ILE A 144 7.94 4.51 3.76
C ILE A 144 7.46 5.67 4.61
N VAL A 145 6.14 5.75 4.78
CA VAL A 145 5.50 6.77 5.60
C VAL A 145 4.82 6.07 6.78
N ILE A 146 5.17 6.47 8.01
CA ILE A 146 4.52 5.99 9.24
C ILE A 146 3.96 7.22 9.95
N ASP A 147 2.65 7.19 10.23
CA ASP A 147 1.97 8.25 10.99
C ASP A 147 2.19 9.66 10.38
N GLY A 148 2.00 9.73 9.06
CA GLY A 148 2.16 10.93 8.25
C GLY A 148 3.60 11.40 8.03
N LYS A 149 4.61 10.72 8.59
CA LYS A 149 6.02 11.09 8.47
C LYS A 149 6.75 10.15 7.53
N LEU A 150 7.50 10.71 6.58
CA LEU A 150 8.47 9.94 5.80
C LEU A 150 9.60 9.49 6.74
N VAL A 151 9.77 8.18 6.91
CA VAL A 151 10.72 7.60 7.87
C VAL A 151 11.91 6.90 7.24
N CYS A 152 11.79 6.51 5.96
CA CYS A 152 12.87 5.82 5.25
C CYS A 152 12.55 5.79 3.75
N VAL A 153 13.58 5.91 2.91
CA VAL A 153 13.49 5.82 1.45
C VAL A 153 14.43 4.74 0.95
N ARG A 154 14.05 4.06 -0.12
CA ARG A 154 14.93 3.17 -0.86
C ARG A 154 15.03 3.57 -2.33
N ASP A 155 16.27 3.80 -2.77
CA ASP A 155 16.63 4.10 -4.16
C ASP A 155 17.98 3.45 -4.46
N GLY A 156 17.97 2.16 -4.81
CA GLY A 156 19.14 1.27 -4.89
C GLY A 156 19.80 0.93 -3.54
N ARG A 157 19.73 1.86 -2.57
CA ARG A 157 20.13 1.72 -1.17
C ARG A 157 19.12 2.40 -0.26
N TRP A 158 19.17 2.10 1.03
CA TRP A 158 18.41 2.82 2.05
C TRP A 158 18.97 4.22 2.29
N ILE A 159 18.09 5.21 2.41
CA ILE A 159 18.39 6.64 2.51
C ILE A 159 17.40 7.27 3.49
N ASP A 160 17.86 8.21 4.31
CA ASP A 160 17.05 8.97 5.27
C ASP A 160 16.27 8.05 6.23
N CYS A 161 16.95 7.05 6.79
CA CYS A 161 16.40 6.06 7.72
C CYS A 161 17.05 6.22 9.11
N ASP A 162 16.82 7.38 9.75
CA ASP A 162 17.51 7.77 11.00
C ASP A 162 17.28 6.79 12.16
N GLU A 163 16.10 6.17 12.21
CA GLU A 163 15.75 5.15 13.21
C GLU A 163 16.09 3.71 12.78
N GLY A 164 16.78 3.55 11.65
CA GLY A 164 17.14 2.25 11.06
C GLY A 164 16.19 1.79 9.96
N HIS A 165 16.51 0.64 9.36
CA HIS A 165 15.85 0.10 8.17
C HIS A 165 15.61 -1.42 8.23
N GLU A 166 15.94 -2.05 9.36
CA GLU A 166 15.66 -3.46 9.59
C GLU A 166 14.20 -3.65 10.03
N VAL A 167 13.72 -4.89 9.99
CA VAL A 167 12.36 -5.23 10.42
C VAL A 167 12.08 -4.74 11.85
N GLY A 168 13.04 -4.90 12.76
CA GLY A 168 12.91 -4.45 14.16
C GLY A 168 12.76 -2.94 14.29
N ASP A 169 13.42 -2.17 13.43
CA ASP A 169 13.38 -0.70 13.45
C ASP A 169 11.99 -0.19 13.05
N PHE A 170 11.43 -0.74 11.96
CA PHE A 170 10.07 -0.41 11.54
C PHE A 170 9.01 -0.88 12.55
N VAL A 171 9.19 -2.05 13.17
CA VAL A 171 8.30 -2.51 14.25
C VAL A 171 8.33 -1.52 15.43
N ASN A 172 9.50 -1.01 15.81
CA ASN A 172 9.62 -0.01 16.86
C ASN A 172 8.94 1.31 16.48
N LEU A 173 9.13 1.78 15.24
CA LEU A 173 8.46 2.98 14.72
C LEU A 173 6.93 2.85 14.75
N VAL A 174 6.39 1.71 14.31
CA VAL A 174 4.94 1.46 14.35
C VAL A 174 4.43 1.44 15.79
N ASN A 175 5.10 0.75 16.71
CA ASN A 175 4.68 0.72 18.12
C ASN A 175 4.71 2.12 18.75
N LYS A 176 5.74 2.93 18.47
CA LYS A 176 5.82 4.33 18.95
C LYS A 176 4.68 5.18 18.39
N ALA A 177 4.38 5.05 17.11
CA ALA A 177 3.27 5.76 16.46
C ALA A 177 1.91 5.33 17.04
N TRP A 178 1.67 4.02 17.14
CA TRP A 178 0.44 3.48 17.71
C TRP A 178 0.22 3.97 19.14
N LYS A 179 1.26 3.90 19.99
CA LYS A 179 1.22 4.41 21.36
C LYS A 179 0.84 5.90 21.39
N ARG A 180 1.51 6.72 20.58
CA ARG A 180 1.23 8.16 20.48
C ARG A 180 -0.20 8.48 20.04
N LEU A 181 -0.75 7.72 19.10
CA LEU A 181 -2.09 7.96 18.55
C LEU A 181 -3.18 7.52 19.53
N ASN A 182 -3.03 6.37 20.19
CA ASN A 182 -4.08 5.78 21.02
C ASN A 182 -4.03 6.24 22.49
N GLU A 183 -2.85 6.59 23.04
CA GLU A 183 -2.78 7.18 24.39
C GLU A 183 -3.27 8.65 24.43
N ARG A 184 -3.23 9.35 23.28
CA ARG A 184 -3.81 10.70 23.17
C ARG A 184 -5.34 10.65 23.22
N GLU A 185 -5.95 9.62 22.65
CA GLU A 185 -7.41 9.42 22.67
C GLU A 185 -7.92 9.15 24.10
N GLU A 186 -7.23 8.31 24.87
CA GLU A 186 -7.57 8.05 26.29
C GLU A 186 -7.51 9.33 27.16
N SER A 187 -6.53 10.21 26.92
CA SER A 187 -6.42 11.48 27.65
C SER A 187 -7.46 12.54 27.26
N SER A 188 -8.05 12.44 26.06
CA SER A 188 -9.09 13.36 25.60
C SER A 188 -10.49 12.94 26.02
N ASP A 189 -10.77 11.64 26.13
CA ASP A 189 -12.04 11.13 26.64
C ASP A 189 -12.14 11.30 28.17
N SER A 190 -11.05 11.12 28.92
CA SER A 190 -11.05 11.36 30.37
C SER A 190 -11.31 12.84 30.74
N ALA A 191 -10.94 13.77 29.87
CA ALA A 191 -11.17 15.21 30.08
C ALA A 191 -12.62 15.66 29.79
N LEU A 192 -13.41 14.81 29.12
CA LEU A 192 -14.83 15.03 28.86
C LEU A 192 -15.71 14.39 29.95
N GLU A 193 -15.27 13.28 30.56
CA GLU A 193 -15.96 12.64 31.69
C GLU A 193 -15.84 13.47 32.99
N ASP A 194 -14.75 14.20 33.20
CA ASP A 194 -14.57 15.10 34.36
C ASP A 194 -15.40 16.41 34.29
N ARG A 195 -16.28 16.56 33.29
CA ARG A 195 -17.15 17.74 33.11
C ARG A 195 -18.64 17.47 33.33
N PHE A 196 -19.01 16.29 33.84
CA PHE A 196 -20.39 15.94 34.20
C PHE A 196 -20.52 15.52 35.66
#